data_AF-J4T7W5-F1
#
_entry.id   AF-J4T7W5-F1
#
_cell.length_a   1.000
_cell.length_b   1.000
_cell.length_c   1.000
_cell.angle_alpha   90.00
_cell.angle_beta   90.00
_cell.angle_gamma   90.00
#
_symmetry.space_group_name_H-M   'P 1'
#
loop_
_entity.id
_entity.type
_entity.pdbx_description
1 polymer ?
#
loop_
_entity_poly.entity_id
_entity_poly.type
_entity_poly.pdbx_seq_one_letter_code
_entity_poly.pdbx_strand_id
1 'polypeptide(L)'
;MHLGALFTAHHVLTSGSVRETGRRFQLSPSTVSAAIHHLETELAMKLTERASGELVMLIASGRVLEGLAPLTAAIGELGQFTGHDGTTTDAIEAADACDAWASRIPVKVVTIERFLEVADQGSINRAARRLRLGQPQLSLQLANLEKFLGHRLFERQAQGSVLTEEGRRAYQIFTTISQAWNDLKSSADERYRRAARSLRIGSIIPTGSESWVARCLGSLISEWNARRNNNAISLVSMTADDLREALKSGRIDVAILDSVFGLESFRHRELLQTDMVVIAPPFSTETTVADLVAGHPICMPSPRTGLGHAAMAFSDERAPNRRLRSRDITAADSLPVIVDLVANHGYVSFLGRVSAMPIADKVRIVDLDEHLPMSYHVAFNHRKAAADACAVIIEAAARITSETVAPTMARDKARESAA
;
A
#
# COMPACT_ATOMS: atom_id res chain seq x y z
N MET A 1 21.31 -15.13 8.56
CA MET A 1 21.20 -15.71 7.21
C MET A 1 22.50 -16.38 6.74
N HIS A 2 22.42 -17.50 6.00
CA HIS A 2 23.57 -18.21 5.36
C HIS A 2 23.66 -17.88 3.86
N LEU A 3 24.87 -17.86 3.30
CA LEU A 3 25.07 -17.60 1.85
C LEU A 3 24.37 -18.64 0.96
N GLY A 4 24.48 -19.93 1.28
CA GLY A 4 23.80 -20.96 0.47
C GLY A 4 22.28 -20.87 0.53
N ALA A 5 21.73 -20.39 1.64
CA ALA A 5 20.30 -20.10 1.75
C ALA A 5 19.89 -18.88 0.91
N LEU A 6 20.74 -17.84 0.82
CA LEU A 6 20.50 -16.68 -0.05
C LEU A 6 20.51 -17.08 -1.52
N PHE A 7 21.50 -17.87 -1.91
CA PHE A 7 21.62 -18.43 -3.25
C PHE A 7 20.38 -19.26 -3.60
N THR A 8 20.00 -20.19 -2.71
CA THR A 8 18.80 -21.02 -2.90
C THR A 8 17.52 -20.17 -3.01
N ALA A 9 17.36 -19.17 -2.14
CA ALA A 9 16.17 -18.30 -2.16
C ALA A 9 16.08 -17.49 -3.46
N HIS A 10 17.19 -16.93 -3.96
CA HIS A 10 17.24 -16.25 -5.25
C HIS A 10 16.72 -17.17 -6.37
N HIS A 11 17.20 -18.41 -6.46
CA HIS A 11 16.77 -19.35 -7.50
C HIS A 11 15.30 -19.75 -7.39
N VAL A 12 14.72 -19.86 -6.19
CA VAL A 12 13.28 -20.08 -6.08
C VAL A 12 12.50 -18.87 -6.56
N LEU A 13 12.94 -17.66 -6.19
CA LEU A 13 12.28 -16.42 -6.63
C LEU A 13 12.36 -16.23 -8.14
N THR A 14 13.44 -16.69 -8.79
CA THR A 14 13.59 -16.66 -10.25
C THR A 14 12.77 -17.74 -10.95
N SER A 15 12.81 -18.98 -10.46
CA SER A 15 12.13 -20.13 -11.11
C SER A 15 10.63 -20.23 -10.80
N GLY A 16 10.18 -19.60 -9.72
CA GLY A 16 8.81 -19.79 -9.23
C GLY A 16 8.58 -21.13 -8.54
N SER A 17 9.60 -21.99 -8.41
CA SER A 17 9.40 -23.41 -8.05
C SER A 17 10.41 -23.94 -7.03
N VAL A 18 9.88 -24.30 -5.84
CA VAL A 18 10.63 -25.03 -4.80
C VAL A 18 11.11 -26.38 -5.30
N ARG A 19 10.26 -27.09 -6.06
CA ARG A 19 10.53 -28.47 -6.49
C ARG A 19 11.61 -28.50 -7.57
N GLU A 20 11.57 -27.57 -8.51
CA GLU A 20 12.58 -27.43 -9.56
C GLU A 20 13.93 -27.07 -8.97
N THR A 21 13.96 -26.05 -8.10
CA THR A 21 15.18 -25.64 -7.37
C THR A 21 15.76 -26.79 -6.54
N GLY A 22 14.90 -27.53 -5.83
CA GLY A 22 15.32 -28.72 -5.07
C GLY A 22 15.91 -29.81 -5.95
N ARG A 23 15.35 -30.07 -7.13
CA ARG A 23 15.89 -31.05 -8.08
C ARG A 23 17.26 -30.61 -8.62
N ARG A 24 17.39 -29.34 -9.02
CA ARG A 24 18.63 -28.77 -9.57
C ARG A 24 19.78 -28.84 -8.57
N PHE A 25 19.53 -28.45 -7.32
CA PHE A 25 20.58 -28.42 -6.29
C PHE A 25 20.72 -29.72 -5.51
N GLN A 26 19.90 -30.73 -5.81
CA GLN A 26 19.80 -31.98 -5.04
C GLN A 26 19.52 -31.72 -3.55
N LEU A 27 18.58 -30.81 -3.27
CA LEU A 27 18.13 -30.45 -1.93
C LEU A 27 16.69 -30.93 -1.72
N SER A 28 16.35 -31.24 -0.47
CA SER A 28 14.98 -31.58 -0.12
C SER A 28 14.07 -30.34 -0.27
N PRO A 29 12.77 -30.52 -0.64
CA PRO A 29 11.83 -29.41 -0.71
C PRO A 29 11.68 -28.62 0.61
N SER A 30 11.87 -29.28 1.75
CA SER A 30 11.83 -28.63 3.07
C SER A 30 13.04 -27.72 3.29
N THR A 31 14.24 -28.12 2.87
CA THR A 31 15.44 -27.26 2.91
C THR A 31 15.28 -26.03 2.03
N VAL A 32 14.76 -26.19 0.82
CA VAL A 32 14.51 -25.08 -0.11
C VAL A 32 13.45 -24.13 0.45
N SER A 33 12.36 -24.67 1.01
CA SER A 33 11.31 -23.86 1.65
C SER A 33 11.85 -23.10 2.88
N ALA A 34 12.73 -23.73 3.68
CA ALA A 34 13.36 -23.10 4.82
C ALA A 34 14.27 -21.93 4.42
N ALA A 35 14.94 -22.01 3.26
CA ALA A 35 15.77 -20.91 2.75
C ALA A 35 14.92 -19.65 2.47
N ILE A 36 13.75 -19.81 1.85
CA ILE A 36 12.79 -18.71 1.62
C ILE A 36 12.28 -18.18 2.96
N HIS A 37 11.88 -19.08 3.86
CA HIS A 37 11.32 -18.67 5.15
C HIS A 37 12.33 -17.89 6.00
N HIS A 38 13.61 -18.28 5.99
CA HIS A 38 14.67 -17.54 6.65
C HIS A 38 14.90 -16.16 6.03
N LEU A 39 14.84 -16.05 4.70
CA LEU A 39 14.91 -14.76 4.01
C LEU A 39 13.73 -13.85 4.40
N GLU A 40 12.50 -14.38 4.37
CA GLU A 40 11.30 -13.66 4.80
C GLU A 40 11.41 -13.16 6.25
N THR A 41 11.98 -13.99 7.13
CA THR A 41 12.19 -13.65 8.54
C THR A 41 13.22 -12.54 8.70
N GLU A 42 14.37 -12.64 8.01
CA GLU A 42 15.45 -11.64 8.09
C GLU A 42 15.04 -10.28 7.51
N LEU A 43 14.16 -10.28 6.51
CA LEU A 43 13.62 -9.07 5.87
C LEU A 43 12.28 -8.61 6.49
N ALA A 44 11.76 -9.33 7.48
CA ALA A 44 10.45 -9.09 8.09
C ALA A 44 9.31 -8.88 7.05
N MET A 45 9.33 -9.65 5.96
CA MET A 45 8.39 -9.48 4.85
C MET A 45 8.02 -10.82 4.22
N LYS A 46 6.76 -10.95 3.80
CA LYS A 46 6.32 -12.08 2.98
C LYS A 46 6.71 -11.88 1.52
N LEU A 47 7.29 -12.91 0.93
CA LEU A 47 7.75 -12.92 -0.47
C LEU A 47 6.93 -13.90 -1.31
N THR A 48 6.43 -14.96 -0.69
CA THR A 48 5.71 -16.04 -1.36
C THR A 48 4.43 -16.42 -0.61
N GLU A 49 3.44 -16.88 -1.35
CA GLU A 49 2.19 -17.44 -0.81
C GLU A 49 1.85 -18.75 -1.52
N ARG A 50 1.12 -19.64 -0.85
CA ARG A 50 0.57 -20.84 -1.49
C ARG A 50 -0.89 -20.61 -1.84
N ALA A 51 -1.20 -20.56 -3.14
CA ALA A 51 -2.56 -20.50 -3.64
C ALA A 51 -2.84 -21.74 -4.49
N SER A 52 -3.90 -22.49 -4.17
CA SER A 52 -4.30 -23.70 -4.91
C SER A 52 -3.20 -24.77 -5.07
N GLY A 53 -2.25 -24.82 -4.13
CA GLY A 53 -1.13 -25.76 -4.16
C GLY A 53 0.13 -25.25 -4.87
N GLU A 54 0.05 -24.15 -5.60
CA GLU A 54 1.17 -23.51 -6.31
C GLU A 54 1.81 -22.39 -5.49
N LEU A 55 3.10 -22.15 -5.74
CA LEU A 55 3.84 -21.06 -5.11
C LEU A 55 3.65 -19.78 -5.94
N VAL A 56 3.00 -18.78 -5.36
CA VAL A 56 2.77 -17.47 -5.98
C VAL A 56 3.76 -16.46 -5.41
N MET A 57 4.43 -15.74 -6.30
CA MET A 57 5.35 -14.65 -5.96
C MET A 57 4.56 -13.37 -5.68
N LEU A 58 4.73 -12.80 -4.49
CA LEU A 58 4.10 -11.51 -4.15
C LEU A 58 4.83 -10.36 -4.85
N ILE A 59 4.18 -9.21 -5.04
CA ILE A 59 4.78 -8.00 -5.65
C ILE A 59 6.12 -7.62 -4.97
N ALA A 60 6.25 -7.95 -3.69
CA ALA A 60 7.46 -7.66 -2.93
C ALA A 60 8.70 -8.48 -3.35
N SER A 61 8.50 -9.64 -3.97
CA SER A 61 9.57 -10.52 -4.45
C SER A 61 10.45 -9.91 -5.54
N GLY A 62 9.88 -9.14 -6.48
CA GLY A 62 10.62 -8.62 -7.63
C GLY A 62 11.81 -7.72 -7.25
N ARG A 63 11.61 -6.76 -6.34
CA ARG A 63 12.72 -5.92 -5.85
C ARG A 63 13.71 -6.67 -4.97
N VAL A 64 13.24 -7.66 -4.21
CA VAL A 64 14.13 -8.52 -3.42
C VAL A 64 15.01 -9.36 -4.35
N LEU A 65 14.45 -9.84 -5.46
CA LEU A 65 15.20 -10.55 -6.49
C LEU A 65 16.29 -9.65 -7.10
N GLU A 66 15.97 -8.40 -7.45
CA GLU A 66 16.97 -7.42 -7.92
C GLU A 66 18.08 -7.20 -6.88
N GLY A 67 17.73 -7.06 -5.60
CA GLY A 67 18.72 -6.88 -4.52
C GLY A 67 19.54 -8.13 -4.20
N LEU A 68 19.05 -9.33 -4.54
CA LEU A 68 19.79 -10.58 -4.40
C LEU A 68 20.76 -10.85 -5.55
N ALA A 69 20.59 -10.22 -6.72
CA ALA A 69 21.44 -10.47 -7.88
C ALA A 69 22.93 -10.14 -7.66
N PRO A 70 23.31 -9.01 -7.01
CA PRO A 70 24.71 -8.76 -6.66
C PRO A 70 25.28 -9.78 -5.66
N LEU A 71 24.44 -10.30 -4.76
CA LEU A 71 24.83 -11.32 -3.79
C LEU A 71 25.16 -12.64 -4.49
N THR A 72 24.32 -13.09 -5.43
CA THR A 72 24.56 -14.33 -6.17
C THR A 72 25.76 -14.21 -7.11
N ALA A 73 25.97 -13.06 -7.74
CA ALA A 73 27.17 -12.80 -8.54
C ALA A 73 28.45 -12.91 -7.69
N ALA A 74 28.50 -12.26 -6.52
CA ALA A 74 29.66 -12.33 -5.63
C ALA A 74 29.86 -13.73 -5.02
N ILE A 75 28.78 -14.52 -4.82
CA ILE A 75 28.89 -15.94 -4.46
C ILE A 75 29.53 -16.75 -5.60
N GLY A 76 29.24 -16.43 -6.85
CA GLY A 76 29.91 -17.02 -8.02
C GLY A 76 31.42 -16.74 -8.04
N GLU A 77 31.82 -15.49 -7.78
CA GLU A 77 33.24 -15.12 -7.63
C GLU A 77 33.92 -15.88 -6.46
N LEU A 78 33.19 -16.15 -5.39
CA LEU A 78 33.67 -16.97 -4.28
C LEU A 78 33.89 -18.44 -4.71
N GLY A 79 33.08 -18.95 -5.64
CA GLY A 79 33.26 -20.28 -6.25
C GLY A 79 34.58 -20.38 -7.01
N GLN A 80 34.85 -19.40 -7.86
CA GLN A 80 36.13 -19.25 -8.58
C GLN A 80 37.31 -19.23 -7.60
N PHE A 81 37.21 -18.41 -6.56
CA PHE A 81 38.25 -18.27 -5.53
C PHE A 81 38.57 -19.58 -4.79
N THR A 82 37.58 -20.46 -4.62
CA THR A 82 37.75 -21.75 -3.91
C THR A 82 38.08 -22.92 -4.83
N GLY A 83 38.28 -22.67 -6.13
CA GLY A 83 38.60 -23.71 -7.12
C GLY A 83 37.41 -24.55 -7.57
N HIS A 84 36.18 -24.04 -7.43
CA HIS A 84 34.96 -24.65 -7.96
C HIS A 84 34.62 -24.16 -9.37
N ASP A 85 35.62 -23.66 -10.09
CA ASP A 85 35.54 -23.42 -11.53
C ASP A 85 35.46 -24.75 -12.25
N GLY A 86 34.38 -24.94 -13.01
CA GLY A 86 34.18 -26.12 -13.81
C GLY A 86 35.39 -26.40 -14.69
N THR A 87 36.21 -27.34 -14.24
CA THR A 87 37.35 -27.91 -14.97
C THR A 87 36.88 -28.97 -15.97
N THR A 88 35.56 -29.14 -16.09
CA THR A 88 34.89 -29.99 -17.07
C THR A 88 34.79 -29.29 -18.42
N THR A 89 35.04 -30.05 -19.50
CA THR A 89 34.98 -29.57 -20.89
C THR A 89 33.56 -29.15 -21.33
N ASP A 90 32.54 -29.42 -20.51
CA ASP A 90 31.13 -29.10 -20.77
C ASP A 90 30.63 -27.97 -19.86
N ALA A 91 30.26 -26.84 -20.48
CA ALA A 91 29.91 -25.60 -19.77
C ALA A 91 28.62 -25.71 -18.94
N ILE A 92 27.72 -26.63 -19.30
CA ILE A 92 26.45 -26.84 -18.58
C ILE A 92 26.71 -27.59 -17.26
N GLU A 93 27.51 -28.67 -17.30
CA GLU A 93 27.86 -29.44 -16.11
C GLU A 93 28.69 -28.61 -15.11
N ALA A 94 29.56 -27.74 -15.63
CA ALA A 94 30.32 -26.78 -14.84
C ALA A 94 29.41 -25.81 -14.03
N ALA A 95 28.38 -25.27 -14.68
CA ALA A 95 27.43 -24.35 -14.04
C ALA A 95 26.59 -25.06 -12.96
N ASP A 96 26.09 -26.26 -13.24
CA ASP A 96 25.30 -27.04 -12.28
C ASP A 96 26.13 -27.46 -11.06
N ALA A 97 27.42 -27.76 -11.23
CA ALA A 97 28.33 -28.07 -10.12
C ALA A 97 28.58 -26.84 -9.23
N CYS A 98 28.80 -25.67 -9.83
CA CYS A 98 28.97 -24.41 -9.10
C CYS A 98 27.70 -24.04 -8.32
N ASP A 99 26.53 -24.18 -8.94
CA ASP A 99 25.23 -23.96 -8.29
C ASP A 99 25.01 -24.89 -7.09
N ALA A 100 25.32 -26.17 -7.24
CA ALA A 100 25.19 -27.16 -6.18
C ALA A 100 26.17 -26.91 -5.01
N TRP A 101 27.36 -26.40 -5.28
CA TRP A 101 28.29 -25.93 -4.25
C TRP A 101 27.76 -24.67 -3.57
N ALA A 102 27.34 -23.67 -4.35
CA ALA A 102 26.87 -22.38 -3.87
C ALA A 102 25.68 -22.53 -2.93
N SER A 103 24.73 -23.41 -3.25
CA SER A 103 23.55 -23.69 -2.42
C SER A 103 23.91 -24.30 -1.04
N ARG A 104 25.12 -24.83 -0.87
CA ARG A 104 25.59 -25.53 0.35
C ARG A 104 26.59 -24.72 1.18
N ILE A 105 26.91 -23.48 0.79
CA ILE A 105 27.84 -22.64 1.55
C ILE A 105 27.34 -22.43 2.99
N PRO A 106 28.06 -22.94 4.01
CA PRO A 106 27.64 -22.86 5.41
C PRO A 106 27.97 -21.49 6.04
N VAL A 107 28.65 -20.61 5.31
CA VAL A 107 29.09 -19.30 5.79
C VAL A 107 27.88 -18.40 6.03
N LYS A 108 27.80 -17.83 7.24
CA LYS A 108 26.80 -16.81 7.59
C LYS A 108 27.29 -15.43 7.17
N VAL A 109 26.39 -14.53 6.81
CA VAL A 109 26.76 -13.12 6.52
C VAL A 109 27.47 -12.48 7.71
N VAL A 110 27.04 -12.78 8.94
CA VAL A 110 27.74 -12.30 10.15
C VAL A 110 29.19 -12.81 10.27
N THR A 111 29.52 -13.97 9.70
CA THR A 111 30.92 -14.45 9.65
C THR A 111 31.77 -13.57 8.75
N ILE A 112 31.20 -13.12 7.64
CA ILE A 112 31.83 -12.24 6.65
C ILE A 112 32.08 -10.86 7.27
N GLU A 113 31.07 -10.28 7.90
CA GLU A 113 31.20 -9.00 8.62
C GLU A 113 32.29 -9.04 9.70
N ARG A 114 32.41 -10.16 10.41
CA ARG A 114 33.46 -10.37 11.43
C ARG A 114 34.84 -10.49 10.83
N PHE A 115 34.97 -11.12 9.66
CA PHE A 115 36.23 -11.13 8.91
C PHE A 115 36.63 -9.73 8.47
N LEU A 116 35.70 -8.96 7.90
CA LEU A 116 35.94 -7.58 7.45
C LEU A 116 36.38 -6.69 8.63
N GLU A 117 35.71 -6.78 9.78
CA GLU A 117 36.10 -6.04 10.97
C GLU A 117 37.52 -6.42 11.47
N VAL A 118 37.92 -7.69 11.37
CA VAL A 118 39.29 -8.10 11.75
C VAL A 118 40.32 -7.54 10.79
N ALA A 119 40.02 -7.55 9.48
CA ALA A 119 40.87 -6.94 8.46
C ALA A 119 41.03 -5.43 8.68
N ASP A 120 39.92 -4.72 8.92
CA ASP A 120 39.91 -3.27 9.16
C ASP A 120 40.66 -2.89 10.43
N GLN A 121 40.57 -3.71 11.49
CA GLN A 121 41.28 -3.49 12.74
C GLN A 121 42.74 -3.97 12.71
N GLY A 122 43.16 -4.76 11.72
CA GLY A 122 44.48 -5.41 11.67
C GLY A 122 44.84 -6.24 12.92
N SER A 123 43.84 -6.62 13.73
CA SER A 123 44.04 -7.33 15.00
C SER A 123 42.77 -8.04 15.46
N ILE A 124 42.85 -9.36 15.60
CA ILE A 124 41.75 -10.19 16.10
C ILE A 124 41.32 -9.76 17.51
N ASN A 125 42.26 -9.36 18.38
CA ASN A 125 41.92 -8.94 19.74
C ASN A 125 41.15 -7.62 19.75
N ARG A 126 41.58 -6.63 18.94
CA ARG A 126 40.85 -5.35 18.80
C ARG A 126 39.45 -5.56 18.24
N ALA A 127 39.33 -6.34 17.17
CA ALA A 127 38.04 -6.67 16.57
C ALA A 127 37.12 -7.40 17.55
N ALA A 128 37.63 -8.40 18.30
CA ALA A 128 36.85 -9.12 19.30
C ALA A 128 36.31 -8.17 20.39
N ARG A 129 37.15 -7.23 20.89
CA ARG A 129 36.70 -6.22 21.86
C ARG A 129 35.62 -5.30 21.29
N ARG A 130 35.80 -4.81 20.06
CA ARG A 130 34.82 -3.93 19.39
C ARG A 130 33.49 -4.63 19.14
N LEU A 131 33.53 -5.89 18.72
CA LEU A 131 32.36 -6.75 18.49
C LEU A 131 31.77 -7.32 19.79
N ARG A 132 32.40 -7.08 20.95
CA ARG A 132 32.03 -7.65 22.26
C ARG A 132 31.96 -9.17 22.26
N LEU A 133 32.89 -9.81 21.54
CA LEU A 133 33.04 -11.26 21.46
C LEU A 133 34.29 -11.71 22.23
N GLY A 134 34.31 -12.98 22.64
CA GLY A 134 35.53 -13.60 23.13
C GLY A 134 36.53 -13.78 21.98
N GLN A 135 37.79 -13.39 22.20
CA GLN A 135 38.86 -13.61 21.20
C GLN A 135 38.95 -15.08 20.74
N PRO A 136 38.83 -16.12 21.61
CA PRO A 136 38.86 -17.52 21.16
C PRO A 136 37.71 -17.85 20.20
N GLN A 137 36.52 -17.29 20.43
CA GLN A 137 35.35 -17.49 19.59
C GLN A 137 35.55 -16.89 18.19
N LEU A 138 36.04 -15.65 18.12
CA LEU A 138 36.31 -14.99 16.84
C LEU A 138 37.41 -15.71 16.06
N SER A 139 38.50 -16.09 16.74
CA SER A 139 39.60 -16.82 16.10
C SER A 139 39.15 -18.18 15.55
N LEU A 140 38.31 -18.93 16.29
CA LEU A 140 37.78 -20.21 15.83
C LEU A 140 36.87 -20.04 14.61
N GLN A 141 36.05 -18.99 14.59
CA GLN A 141 35.18 -18.70 13.47
C GLN A 141 35.96 -18.35 12.20
N LEU A 142 37.03 -17.56 12.31
CA LEU A 142 37.92 -17.26 11.20
C LEU A 142 38.66 -18.51 10.71
N ALA A 143 39.17 -19.34 11.61
CA ALA A 143 39.84 -20.60 11.24
C ALA A 143 38.89 -21.55 10.47
N ASN A 144 37.62 -21.60 10.87
CA ASN A 144 36.61 -22.37 10.13
C ASN A 144 36.31 -21.77 8.75
N LEU A 145 36.34 -20.45 8.63
CA LEU A 145 36.19 -19.76 7.34
C LEU A 145 37.39 -20.07 6.42
N GLU A 146 38.62 -19.92 6.91
CA GLU A 146 39.85 -20.27 6.20
C GLU A 146 39.84 -21.73 5.73
N LYS A 147 39.44 -22.65 6.62
CA LYS A 147 39.30 -24.07 6.30
C LYS A 147 38.27 -24.32 5.19
N PHE A 148 37.13 -23.62 5.23
CA PHE A 148 36.10 -23.75 4.21
C PHE A 148 36.57 -23.23 2.85
N LEU A 149 37.30 -22.11 2.84
CA LEU A 149 37.81 -21.52 1.60
C LEU A 149 39.05 -22.23 1.06
N GLY A 150 39.74 -23.04 1.88
CA GLY A 150 40.99 -23.72 1.50
C GLY A 150 42.23 -22.81 1.56
N HIS A 151 42.08 -21.57 1.99
CA HIS A 151 43.13 -20.54 1.98
C HIS A 151 43.32 -19.94 3.36
N ARG A 152 44.57 -19.63 3.72
CA ARG A 152 44.83 -18.74 4.85
C ARG A 152 44.52 -17.31 4.41
N LEU A 153 43.70 -16.61 5.19
CA LEU A 153 43.31 -15.24 4.90
C LEU A 153 44.13 -14.25 5.73
N PHE A 154 44.65 -14.68 6.88
CA PHE A 154 45.52 -13.86 7.72
C PHE A 154 46.88 -14.49 7.95
N GLU A 155 47.89 -13.65 8.04
CA GLU A 155 49.21 -13.98 8.54
C GLU A 155 49.46 -13.29 9.90
N ARG A 156 50.16 -14.01 10.79
CA ARG A 156 50.53 -13.46 12.10
C ARG A 156 51.81 -12.64 11.95
N GLN A 157 51.75 -11.40 12.43
CA GLN A 157 52.91 -10.52 12.54
C GLN A 157 53.08 -10.03 13.98
N ALA A 158 54.24 -9.47 14.30
CA ALA A 158 54.57 -8.99 15.65
C ALA A 158 53.57 -7.96 16.21
N GLN A 159 52.89 -7.21 15.33
CA GLN A 159 51.95 -6.14 15.70
C GLN A 159 50.47 -6.50 15.47
N GLY A 160 50.15 -7.71 15.01
CA GLY A 160 48.76 -8.10 14.77
C GLY A 160 48.56 -9.16 13.69
N SER A 161 47.49 -8.98 12.92
CA SER A 161 47.08 -9.88 11.84
C SER A 161 46.94 -9.08 10.56
N VAL A 162 47.67 -9.46 9.52
CA VAL A 162 47.67 -8.81 8.20
C VAL A 162 47.03 -9.77 7.20
N LEU A 163 46.34 -9.22 6.20
CA LEU A 163 45.74 -10.02 5.14
C LEU A 163 46.82 -10.63 4.23
N THR A 164 46.67 -11.91 3.92
CA THR A 164 47.40 -12.56 2.83
C THR A 164 46.91 -12.02 1.47
N GLU A 165 47.52 -12.48 0.36
CA GLU A 165 47.04 -12.14 -0.98
C GLU A 165 45.60 -12.64 -1.19
N GLU A 166 45.35 -13.88 -0.77
CA GLU A 166 44.05 -14.55 -0.79
C GLU A 166 43.07 -13.85 0.16
N GLY A 167 43.56 -13.39 1.31
CA GLY A 167 42.81 -12.56 2.25
C GLY A 167 42.34 -11.24 1.63
N ARG A 168 43.18 -10.58 0.83
CA ARG A 168 42.82 -9.35 0.12
C ARG A 168 41.78 -9.57 -0.96
N ARG A 169 41.85 -10.68 -1.70
CA ARG A 169 40.80 -11.06 -2.67
C ARG A 169 39.48 -11.39 -1.97
N ALA A 170 39.53 -12.19 -0.91
CA ALA A 170 38.36 -12.51 -0.12
C ALA A 170 37.70 -11.25 0.47
N TYR A 171 38.51 -10.28 0.94
CA TYR A 171 38.01 -9.00 1.45
C TYR A 171 37.17 -8.24 0.42
N GLN A 172 37.57 -8.20 -0.85
CA GLN A 172 36.80 -7.54 -1.91
C GLN A 172 35.44 -8.22 -2.12
N ILE A 173 35.44 -9.55 -2.31
CA ILE A 173 34.20 -10.34 -2.50
C ILE A 173 33.26 -10.17 -1.29
N PHE A 174 33.83 -10.28 -0.08
CA PHE A 174 33.09 -10.17 1.18
C PHE A 174 32.53 -8.78 1.44
N THR A 175 33.21 -7.73 1.01
CA THR A 175 32.69 -6.36 1.05
C THR A 175 31.46 -6.23 0.17
N THR A 176 31.52 -6.71 -1.08
CA THR A 176 30.38 -6.72 -2.00
C THR A 176 29.18 -7.47 -1.41
N ILE A 177 29.41 -8.66 -0.85
CA ILE A 177 28.35 -9.45 -0.20
C ILE A 177 27.74 -8.71 1.00
N SER A 178 28.58 -8.14 1.88
CA SER A 178 28.08 -7.44 3.07
C SER A 178 27.29 -6.19 2.71
N GLN A 179 27.75 -5.41 1.74
CA GLN A 179 27.07 -4.21 1.25
C GLN A 179 25.72 -4.56 0.62
N ALA A 180 25.69 -5.49 -0.33
CA ALA A 180 24.44 -5.89 -0.99
C ALA A 180 23.41 -6.46 0.00
N TRP A 181 23.85 -7.21 1.02
CA TRP A 181 22.97 -7.68 2.08
C TRP A 181 22.41 -6.54 2.94
N ASN A 182 23.23 -5.57 3.31
CA ASN A 182 22.80 -4.40 4.09
C ASN A 182 21.84 -3.50 3.29
N ASP A 183 22.09 -3.30 2.00
CA ASP A 183 21.23 -2.55 1.10
C ASP A 183 19.86 -3.23 0.95
N LEU A 184 19.86 -4.55 0.76
CA LEU A 184 18.64 -5.35 0.72
C LEU A 184 17.84 -5.21 2.03
N LYS A 185 18.50 -5.37 3.18
CA LYS A 185 17.84 -5.27 4.49
C LYS A 185 17.32 -3.87 4.78
N SER A 186 18.08 -2.84 4.46
CA SER A 186 17.67 -1.44 4.68
C SER A 186 16.46 -1.07 3.82
N SER A 187 16.42 -1.51 2.57
CA SER A 187 15.28 -1.31 1.66
C SER A 187 14.01 -2.04 2.14
N ALA A 188 14.16 -3.24 2.72
CA ALA A 188 13.08 -3.99 3.33
C ALA A 188 12.55 -3.32 4.61
N ASP A 189 13.44 -2.86 5.50
CA ASP A 189 13.11 -2.14 6.73
C ASP A 189 12.42 -0.80 6.47
N GLU A 190 12.80 -0.09 5.41
CA GLU A 190 12.14 1.16 5.01
C GLU A 190 10.71 0.90 4.51
N ARG A 191 10.49 -0.20 3.78
CA ARG A 191 9.16 -0.62 3.35
C ARG A 191 8.29 -1.10 4.51
N TYR A 192 8.83 -1.91 5.43
CA TYR A 192 8.11 -2.31 6.64
C TYR A 192 7.73 -1.07 7.46
N ARG A 193 8.64 -0.10 7.61
CA ARG A 193 8.31 1.19 8.26
C ARG A 193 7.28 2.00 7.49
N ARG A 194 7.34 2.08 6.15
CA ARG A 194 6.36 2.81 5.33
C ARG A 194 4.98 2.14 5.31
N ALA A 195 4.92 0.82 5.30
CA ALA A 195 3.67 0.04 5.36
C ALA A 195 3.06 0.03 6.78
N ALA A 196 3.88 -0.15 7.82
CA ALA A 196 3.45 -0.06 9.21
C ALA A 196 3.02 1.38 9.60
N ARG A 197 3.47 2.39 8.85
CA ARG A 197 3.07 3.79 8.99
C ARG A 197 2.09 4.26 7.91
N SER A 198 1.58 3.37 7.05
CA SER A 198 0.69 3.82 5.98
C SER A 198 -0.59 4.39 6.58
N LEU A 199 -0.93 5.62 6.21
CA LEU A 199 -2.17 6.27 6.60
C LEU A 199 -3.30 5.70 5.72
N ARG A 200 -4.28 5.03 6.33
CA ARG A 200 -5.40 4.44 5.61
C ARG A 200 -6.59 5.39 5.65
N ILE A 201 -7.00 5.86 4.49
CA ILE A 201 -8.09 6.80 4.33
C ILE A 201 -9.24 6.04 3.68
N GLY A 202 -10.38 6.03 4.35
CA GLY A 202 -11.65 5.62 3.78
C GLY A 202 -12.43 6.84 3.28
N SER A 203 -13.14 6.68 2.18
CA SER A 203 -14.08 7.70 1.72
C SER A 203 -15.35 7.03 1.18
N ILE A 204 -16.47 7.75 1.24
CA ILE A 204 -17.65 7.34 0.47
C ILE A 204 -17.28 7.27 -1.01
N ILE A 205 -17.99 6.42 -1.74
CA ILE A 205 -17.75 6.26 -3.18
C ILE A 205 -17.99 7.60 -3.87
N PRO A 206 -16.98 8.21 -4.52
CA PRO A 206 -17.17 9.48 -5.19
C PRO A 206 -18.14 9.31 -6.36
N THR A 207 -18.95 10.34 -6.57
CA THR A 207 -20.00 10.36 -7.60
C THR A 207 -19.47 10.53 -9.02
N GLY A 208 -18.19 10.82 -9.16
CA GLY A 208 -17.46 10.96 -10.42
C GLY A 208 -16.13 11.69 -10.20
N SER A 209 -15.31 11.80 -11.24
CA SER A 209 -14.01 12.52 -11.19
C SER A 209 -14.17 14.01 -10.85
N GLU A 210 -15.31 14.60 -11.23
CA GLU A 210 -15.63 16.00 -10.97
C GLU A 210 -16.33 16.24 -9.63
N SER A 211 -16.66 15.16 -8.90
CA SER A 211 -17.31 15.27 -7.61
C SER A 211 -16.43 16.00 -6.60
N TRP A 212 -17.07 16.74 -5.70
CA TRP A 212 -16.37 17.45 -4.62
C TRP A 212 -15.49 16.50 -3.80
N VAL A 213 -15.97 15.28 -3.48
CA VAL A 213 -15.21 14.27 -2.75
C VAL A 213 -13.96 13.83 -3.53
N ALA A 214 -14.08 13.55 -4.83
CA ALA A 214 -12.94 13.16 -5.66
C ALA A 214 -11.88 14.27 -5.75
N ARG A 215 -12.32 15.54 -5.91
CA ARG A 215 -11.42 16.69 -5.91
C ARG A 215 -10.71 16.86 -4.57
N CYS A 216 -11.41 16.69 -3.45
CA CYS A 216 -10.83 16.73 -2.10
C CYS A 216 -9.76 15.66 -1.92
N LEU A 217 -10.07 14.41 -2.30
CA LEU A 217 -9.12 13.30 -2.22
C LEU A 217 -7.91 13.50 -3.14
N GLY A 218 -8.13 13.99 -4.36
CA GLY A 218 -7.04 14.30 -5.30
C GLY A 218 -6.11 15.40 -4.78
N SER A 219 -6.66 16.49 -4.25
CA SER A 219 -5.89 17.58 -3.64
C SER A 219 -5.09 17.09 -2.43
N LEU A 220 -5.72 16.30 -1.56
CA LEU A 220 -5.07 15.68 -0.40
C LEU A 220 -3.87 14.84 -0.81
N ILE A 221 -4.05 13.89 -1.73
CA ILE A 221 -2.98 12.97 -2.14
C ILE A 221 -1.83 13.73 -2.79
N SER A 222 -2.14 14.71 -3.65
CA SER A 222 -1.13 15.54 -4.31
C SER A 222 -0.30 16.33 -3.28
N GLU A 223 -0.96 17.01 -2.35
CA GLU A 223 -0.30 17.84 -1.34
C GLU A 223 0.47 17.01 -0.31
N TRP A 224 -0.08 15.87 0.11
CA TRP A 224 0.60 14.95 1.03
C TRP A 224 1.92 14.43 0.44
N ASN A 225 1.91 14.05 -0.84
CA ASN A 225 3.11 13.60 -1.54
C ASN A 225 4.11 14.73 -1.74
N ALA A 226 3.63 15.95 -2.05
CA ALA A 226 4.49 17.13 -2.23
C ALA A 226 5.23 17.52 -0.93
N ARG A 227 4.59 17.37 0.24
CA ARG A 227 5.19 17.64 1.56
C ARG A 227 6.27 16.61 1.99
N ARG A 228 6.61 15.63 1.13
CA ARG A 228 7.56 14.51 1.40
C ARG A 228 7.29 13.80 2.74
N ASN A 229 6.02 13.55 3.04
CA ASN A 229 5.67 12.78 4.24
C ASN A 229 6.18 11.34 4.14
N ASN A 230 6.77 10.84 5.23
CA ASN A 230 7.32 9.47 5.31
C ASN A 230 6.25 8.36 5.37
N ASN A 231 4.97 8.71 5.35
CA ASN A 231 3.85 7.79 5.47
C ASN A 231 3.16 7.67 4.11
N ALA A 232 3.10 6.46 3.55
CA ALA A 232 2.32 6.19 2.34
C ALA A 232 0.82 6.34 2.63
N ILE A 233 0.04 6.86 1.68
CA ILE A 233 -1.44 6.85 1.76
C ILE A 233 -1.97 5.59 1.10
N SER A 234 -2.93 4.93 1.76
CA SER A 234 -3.81 3.93 1.16
C SER A 234 -5.23 4.49 1.16
N LEU A 235 -5.88 4.53 -0.01
CA LEU A 235 -7.24 5.02 -0.17
C LEU A 235 -8.17 3.85 -0.49
N VAL A 236 -9.31 3.79 0.19
CA VAL A 236 -10.37 2.82 -0.10
C VAL A 236 -11.73 3.53 -0.12
N SER A 237 -12.56 3.17 -1.08
CA SER A 237 -13.94 3.65 -1.18
C SER A 237 -14.92 2.56 -0.77
N MET A 238 -15.85 2.88 0.13
CA MET A 238 -16.86 1.93 0.62
C MET A 238 -18.14 2.68 1.06
N THR A 239 -19.15 1.96 1.53
CA THR A 239 -20.39 2.57 2.03
C THR A 239 -20.16 3.29 3.36
N ALA A 240 -21.07 4.20 3.74
CA ALA A 240 -20.94 4.95 5.00
C ALA A 240 -20.90 4.03 6.23
N ASP A 241 -21.69 2.94 6.23
CA ASP A 241 -21.69 1.96 7.31
C ASP A 241 -20.37 1.18 7.40
N ASP A 242 -19.85 0.73 6.25
CA ASP A 242 -18.57 0.01 6.21
C ASP A 242 -17.42 0.92 6.67
N LEU A 243 -17.46 2.22 6.33
CA LEU A 243 -16.49 3.21 6.80
C LEU A 243 -16.53 3.35 8.33
N ARG A 244 -17.72 3.45 8.93
CA ARG A 244 -17.87 3.53 10.39
C ARG A 244 -17.30 2.29 11.06
N GLU A 245 -17.61 1.10 10.54
CA GLU A 245 -17.10 -0.16 11.08
C GLU A 245 -15.58 -0.27 10.91
N ALA A 246 -15.06 0.11 9.75
CA ALA A 246 -13.64 0.12 9.46
C ALA A 246 -12.88 1.12 10.34
N LEU A 247 -13.47 2.28 10.63
CA LEU A 247 -12.88 3.28 11.54
C LEU A 247 -12.91 2.77 12.99
N LYS A 248 -14.03 2.16 13.42
CA LYS A 248 -14.17 1.54 14.75
C LYS A 248 -13.18 0.41 15.00
N SER A 249 -12.98 -0.45 14.01
CA SER A 249 -12.06 -1.59 14.06
C SER A 249 -10.59 -1.21 13.82
N GLY A 250 -10.30 0.05 13.47
CA GLY A 250 -8.95 0.52 13.15
C GLY A 250 -8.39 0.01 11.81
N ARG A 251 -9.26 -0.51 10.93
CA ARG A 251 -8.91 -0.87 9.54
C ARG A 251 -8.61 0.36 8.69
N ILE A 252 -9.25 1.49 8.98
CA ILE A 252 -8.91 2.82 8.45
C ILE A 252 -8.59 3.78 9.59
N ASP A 253 -7.84 4.84 9.27
CA ASP A 253 -7.39 5.86 10.23
C ASP A 253 -8.20 7.16 10.11
N VAL A 254 -8.67 7.48 8.90
CA VAL A 254 -9.49 8.64 8.56
C VAL A 254 -10.64 8.20 7.67
N ALA A 255 -11.83 8.76 7.84
CA ALA A 255 -13.01 8.52 7.03
C ALA A 255 -13.62 9.86 6.54
N ILE A 256 -13.95 9.95 5.25
CA ILE A 256 -14.74 11.06 4.69
C ILE A 256 -16.15 10.55 4.38
N LEU A 257 -17.16 11.17 5.00
CA LEU A 257 -18.55 10.74 5.03
C LEU A 257 -19.49 11.88 4.63
N ASP A 258 -20.68 11.53 4.14
CA ASP A 258 -21.80 12.42 3.78
C ASP A 258 -22.89 12.49 4.86
N SER A 259 -22.60 12.05 6.09
CA SER A 259 -23.55 12.05 7.20
C SER A 259 -22.84 12.07 8.56
N VAL A 260 -23.45 12.74 9.53
CA VAL A 260 -23.03 12.76 10.95
C VAL A 260 -23.53 11.56 11.76
N PHE A 261 -24.50 10.82 11.22
CA PHE A 261 -25.10 9.68 11.92
C PHE A 261 -24.02 8.66 12.31
N GLY A 262 -24.00 8.21 13.56
CA GLY A 262 -23.06 7.17 14.02
C GLY A 262 -21.61 7.66 14.21
N LEU A 263 -21.38 8.98 14.15
CA LEU A 263 -20.06 9.60 14.38
C LEU A 263 -19.81 10.05 15.82
N GLU A 264 -20.77 9.85 16.73
CA GLU A 264 -20.74 10.38 18.11
C GLU A 264 -19.55 9.82 18.92
N SER A 265 -19.04 8.64 18.53
CA SER A 265 -17.90 7.98 19.16
C SER A 265 -16.53 8.37 18.57
N PHE A 266 -16.50 9.23 17.56
CA PHE A 266 -15.28 9.64 16.86
C PHE A 266 -15.06 11.15 16.95
N ARG A 267 -13.81 11.58 16.84
CA ARG A 267 -13.53 12.99 16.53
C ARG A 267 -13.88 13.22 15.07
N HIS A 268 -14.80 14.14 14.81
CA HIS A 268 -15.16 14.53 13.46
C HIS A 268 -15.23 16.04 13.31
N ARG A 269 -15.06 16.52 12.08
CA ARG A 269 -15.21 17.91 11.69
C ARG A 269 -15.99 18.01 10.39
N GLU A 270 -16.86 19.00 10.34
CA GLU A 270 -17.57 19.36 9.11
C GLU A 270 -16.57 19.91 8.09
N LEU A 271 -16.69 19.42 6.86
CA LEU A 271 -15.92 19.88 5.70
C LEU A 271 -16.74 20.81 4.80
N LEU A 272 -18.03 20.54 4.68
CA LEU A 272 -18.94 21.23 3.78
C LEU A 272 -20.39 21.03 4.25
N GLN A 273 -21.19 22.09 4.22
CA GLN A 273 -22.65 22.01 4.21
C GLN A 273 -23.17 22.20 2.79
N THR A 274 -24.19 21.43 2.43
CA THR A 274 -24.85 21.45 1.13
C THR A 274 -26.31 21.11 1.32
N ASP A 275 -27.12 21.32 0.28
CA ASP A 275 -28.54 20.99 0.33
C ASP A 275 -28.82 19.71 -0.44
N MET A 276 -29.88 19.02 -0.07
CA MET A 276 -30.48 18.02 -0.93
C MET A 276 -31.26 18.71 -2.07
N VAL A 277 -31.21 18.12 -3.26
CA VAL A 277 -31.94 18.55 -4.47
C VAL A 277 -32.52 17.33 -5.17
N VAL A 278 -33.49 17.56 -6.03
CA VAL A 278 -34.02 16.54 -6.94
C VAL A 278 -33.31 16.68 -8.29
N ILE A 279 -32.84 15.57 -8.83
CA ILE A 279 -32.48 15.46 -10.24
C ILE A 279 -33.65 14.85 -11.01
N ALA A 280 -33.99 15.48 -12.12
CA ALA A 280 -35.12 15.15 -12.96
C ALA A 280 -34.71 15.01 -14.44
N PRO A 281 -35.51 14.32 -15.26
CA PRO A 281 -35.20 14.14 -16.66
C PRO A 281 -35.09 15.48 -17.38
N PRO A 282 -34.17 15.64 -18.35
CA PRO A 282 -33.98 16.91 -19.07
C PRO A 282 -35.24 17.35 -19.83
N PHE A 283 -36.08 16.39 -20.23
CA PHE A 283 -37.34 16.61 -20.96
C PHE A 283 -38.57 16.80 -20.06
N SER A 284 -38.43 16.70 -18.73
CA SER A 284 -39.57 16.94 -17.83
C SER A 284 -40.01 18.40 -17.93
N THR A 285 -41.28 18.69 -17.58
CA THR A 285 -41.85 20.06 -17.64
C THR A 285 -42.30 20.55 -16.26
N GLU A 286 -42.48 19.63 -15.33
CA GLU A 286 -42.87 19.85 -13.95
C GLU A 286 -41.86 20.76 -13.24
N THR A 287 -42.38 21.65 -12.41
CA THR A 287 -41.57 22.65 -11.68
C THR A 287 -41.53 22.37 -10.19
N THR A 288 -42.48 21.60 -9.65
CA THR A 288 -42.52 21.24 -8.23
C THR A 288 -42.03 19.82 -8.02
N VAL A 289 -41.43 19.56 -6.85
CA VAL A 289 -41.00 18.21 -6.48
C VAL A 289 -42.20 17.28 -6.33
N ALA A 290 -43.33 17.79 -5.84
CA ALA A 290 -44.56 17.01 -5.69
C ALA A 290 -45.08 16.46 -7.02
N ASP A 291 -45.06 17.28 -8.08
CA ASP A 291 -45.52 16.88 -9.41
C ASP A 291 -44.53 15.92 -10.07
N LEU A 292 -43.22 16.18 -9.92
CA LEU A 292 -42.17 15.29 -10.42
C LEU A 292 -42.29 13.88 -9.84
N VAL A 293 -42.44 13.78 -8.52
CA VAL A 293 -42.59 12.51 -7.79
C VAL A 293 -43.92 11.81 -8.12
N ALA A 294 -44.96 12.56 -8.48
CA ALA A 294 -46.24 11.99 -8.91
C ALA A 294 -46.22 11.49 -10.36
N GLY A 295 -45.44 12.14 -11.22
CA GLY A 295 -45.38 11.87 -12.67
C GLY A 295 -44.30 10.89 -13.11
N HIS A 296 -43.28 10.64 -12.29
CA HIS A 296 -42.10 9.85 -12.67
C HIS A 296 -41.77 8.73 -11.68
N PRO A 297 -41.18 7.61 -12.14
CA PRO A 297 -40.60 6.60 -11.27
C PRO A 297 -39.41 7.17 -10.48
N ILE A 298 -39.18 6.66 -9.27
CA ILE A 298 -38.19 7.19 -8.34
C ILE A 298 -37.02 6.22 -8.22
N CYS A 299 -35.80 6.72 -8.38
CA CYS A 299 -34.60 5.99 -8.00
C CYS A 299 -34.02 6.61 -6.72
N MET A 300 -33.70 5.78 -5.73
CA MET A 300 -33.17 6.21 -4.44
C MET A 300 -31.82 5.53 -4.16
N PRO A 301 -30.82 6.25 -3.63
CA PRO A 301 -29.67 5.61 -3.01
C PRO A 301 -30.10 4.67 -1.88
N SER A 302 -29.42 3.54 -1.69
CA SER A 302 -29.72 2.62 -0.59
C SER A 302 -29.61 3.31 0.76
N PRO A 303 -30.41 2.92 1.77
CA PRO A 303 -30.25 3.40 3.14
C PRO A 303 -28.83 3.24 3.69
N ARG A 304 -28.02 2.33 3.14
CA ARG A 304 -26.60 2.15 3.54
C ARG A 304 -25.68 3.32 3.15
N THR A 305 -26.19 4.28 2.39
CA THR A 305 -25.49 5.51 1.98
C THR A 305 -25.99 6.70 2.81
N GLY A 306 -25.16 7.74 3.00
CA GLY A 306 -25.63 8.95 3.71
C GLY A 306 -26.79 9.63 3.00
N LEU A 307 -26.76 9.68 1.66
CA LEU A 307 -27.86 10.15 0.82
C LEU A 307 -29.16 9.36 1.04
N GLY A 308 -29.08 8.03 1.09
CA GLY A 308 -30.26 7.18 1.30
C GLY A 308 -30.86 7.34 2.69
N HIS A 309 -30.03 7.48 3.74
CA HIS A 309 -30.50 7.83 5.08
C HIS A 309 -31.22 9.19 5.12
N ALA A 310 -30.64 10.23 4.52
CA ALA A 310 -31.25 11.56 4.49
C ALA A 310 -32.60 11.53 3.76
N ALA A 311 -32.67 10.81 2.64
CA ALA A 311 -33.88 10.70 1.85
C ALA A 311 -34.97 9.82 2.52
N MET A 312 -34.58 8.80 3.30
CA MET A 312 -35.50 7.98 4.09
C MET A 312 -36.09 8.75 5.28
N ALA A 313 -35.27 9.51 6.01
CA ALA A 313 -35.73 10.37 7.11
C ALA A 313 -36.80 11.37 6.64
N PHE A 314 -36.62 11.92 5.43
CA PHE A 314 -37.60 12.80 4.80
C PHE A 314 -38.93 12.08 4.46
N SER A 315 -38.86 10.82 4.02
CA SER A 315 -40.04 10.02 3.69
C SER A 315 -40.89 9.68 4.94
N ASP A 316 -40.26 9.32 6.06
CA ASP A 316 -40.96 8.86 7.27
C ASP A 316 -41.67 10.02 8.01
N GLU A 317 -41.09 11.21 8.07
CA GLU A 317 -41.68 12.35 8.80
C GLU A 317 -42.94 12.94 8.15
N ARG A 318 -43.05 12.88 6.82
CA ARG A 318 -44.11 13.59 6.08
C ARG A 318 -45.16 12.69 5.40
N ALA A 319 -45.05 11.36 5.53
CA ALA A 319 -45.97 10.43 4.91
C ALA A 319 -46.67 9.42 5.85
N PRO A 320 -47.20 9.78 7.05
CA PRO A 320 -47.95 8.82 7.86
C PRO A 320 -49.22 8.30 7.16
N ASN A 321 -49.76 9.02 6.16
CA ASN A 321 -50.96 8.64 5.39
C ASN A 321 -50.79 8.71 3.86
N ARG A 322 -49.60 9.02 3.35
CA ARG A 322 -49.35 9.09 1.91
C ARG A 322 -48.67 7.79 1.50
N ARG A 323 -49.47 6.75 1.21
CA ARG A 323 -48.97 5.58 0.49
C ARG A 323 -48.51 6.07 -0.89
N LEU A 324 -47.24 6.46 -1.01
CA LEU A 324 -46.55 6.52 -2.31
C LEU A 324 -46.94 5.23 -3.01
N ARG A 325 -47.66 5.32 -4.14
CA ARG A 325 -48.11 4.12 -4.84
C ARG A 325 -46.85 3.30 -5.11
N SER A 326 -46.81 2.10 -4.55
CA SER A 326 -45.69 1.15 -4.53
C SER A 326 -45.23 0.66 -5.92
N ARG A 327 -45.38 1.47 -6.98
CA ARG A 327 -45.13 1.01 -8.34
C ARG A 327 -43.70 1.15 -8.81
N ASP A 328 -42.92 2.16 -8.46
CA ASP A 328 -41.58 2.28 -9.09
C ASP A 328 -40.51 2.96 -8.20
N ILE A 329 -40.29 2.47 -6.97
CA ILE A 329 -39.09 2.86 -6.20
C ILE A 329 -37.98 1.84 -6.49
N THR A 330 -36.93 2.28 -7.18
CA THR A 330 -35.74 1.48 -7.50
C THR A 330 -34.58 1.91 -6.62
N ALA A 331 -33.98 0.99 -5.88
CA ALA A 331 -32.76 1.26 -5.11
C ALA A 331 -31.52 1.04 -5.97
N ALA A 332 -30.62 2.03 -6.03
CA ALA A 332 -29.34 1.91 -6.73
C ALA A 332 -28.22 2.64 -5.96
N ASP A 333 -27.06 1.99 -5.81
CA ASP A 333 -25.89 2.58 -5.11
C ASP A 333 -24.83 3.13 -6.06
N SER A 334 -25.06 2.98 -7.36
CA SER A 334 -24.19 3.49 -8.41
C SER A 334 -24.75 4.79 -8.95
N LEU A 335 -24.08 5.91 -8.66
CA LEU A 335 -24.51 7.20 -9.20
C LEU A 335 -24.56 7.22 -10.74
N PRO A 336 -23.58 6.67 -11.48
CA PRO A 336 -23.68 6.58 -12.94
C PRO A 336 -24.99 5.92 -13.42
N VAL A 337 -25.47 4.90 -12.71
CA VAL A 337 -26.75 4.23 -13.01
C VAL A 337 -27.93 5.15 -12.66
N ILE A 338 -27.91 5.82 -11.50
CA ILE A 338 -28.94 6.80 -11.11
C ILE A 338 -29.05 7.91 -12.18
N VAL A 339 -27.92 8.46 -12.62
CA VAL A 339 -27.89 9.54 -13.60
C VAL A 339 -28.40 9.08 -14.95
N ASP A 340 -28.06 7.87 -15.39
CA ASP A 340 -28.57 7.29 -16.63
C ASP A 340 -30.09 7.07 -16.58
N LEU A 341 -30.60 6.54 -15.46
CA LEU A 341 -32.04 6.39 -15.23
C LEU A 341 -32.78 7.73 -15.32
N VAL A 342 -32.20 8.79 -14.73
CA VAL A 342 -32.80 10.13 -14.78
C VAL A 342 -32.70 10.76 -16.17
N ALA A 343 -31.51 10.74 -16.77
CA ALA A 343 -31.26 11.42 -18.04
C ALA A 343 -31.99 10.74 -19.22
N ASN A 344 -32.04 9.41 -19.23
CA ASN A 344 -32.44 8.62 -20.40
C ASN A 344 -33.72 7.80 -20.21
N HIS A 345 -34.14 7.53 -18.97
CA HIS A 345 -35.25 6.60 -18.69
C HIS A 345 -36.42 7.24 -17.92
N GLY A 346 -36.39 8.56 -17.72
CA GLY A 346 -37.52 9.26 -17.11
C GLY A 346 -37.64 9.08 -15.60
N TYR A 347 -36.58 8.71 -14.89
CA TYR A 347 -36.61 8.63 -13.43
C TYR A 347 -36.34 9.98 -12.77
N VAL A 348 -36.74 10.12 -11.51
CA VAL A 348 -36.30 11.18 -10.60
C VAL A 348 -35.48 10.59 -9.46
N SER A 349 -34.53 11.36 -8.93
CA SER A 349 -33.69 10.92 -7.80
C SER A 349 -33.30 12.10 -6.92
N PHE A 350 -32.92 11.82 -5.67
CA PHE A 350 -32.48 12.81 -4.69
C PHE A 350 -30.97 12.72 -4.50
N LEU A 351 -30.28 13.86 -4.53
CA LEU A 351 -28.82 13.96 -4.38
C LEU A 351 -28.44 15.22 -3.62
N GLY A 352 -27.21 15.28 -3.11
CA GLY A 352 -26.64 16.54 -2.64
C GLY A 352 -26.33 17.48 -3.81
N ARG A 353 -26.62 18.78 -3.65
CA ARG A 353 -26.38 19.82 -4.67
C ARG A 353 -24.96 19.74 -5.25
N VAL A 354 -23.95 19.59 -4.40
CA VAL A 354 -22.55 19.47 -4.85
C VAL A 354 -22.25 18.21 -5.67
N SER A 355 -23.05 17.15 -5.54
CA SER A 355 -22.97 15.96 -6.39
C SER A 355 -23.79 16.10 -7.68
N ALA A 356 -24.85 16.92 -7.66
CA ALA A 356 -25.68 17.18 -8.83
C ALA A 356 -25.06 18.24 -9.77
N MET A 357 -24.33 19.22 -9.25
CA MET A 357 -23.74 20.29 -10.06
C MET A 357 -22.84 19.81 -11.22
N PRO A 358 -21.95 18.82 -11.05
CA PRO A 358 -21.12 18.32 -12.15
C PRO A 358 -21.89 17.63 -13.27
N ILE A 359 -23.16 17.25 -13.04
CA ILE A 359 -24.02 16.57 -14.02
C ILE A 359 -25.16 17.47 -14.50
N ALA A 360 -25.12 18.76 -14.19
CA ALA A 360 -26.18 19.71 -14.53
C ALA A 360 -26.40 19.90 -16.04
N ASP A 361 -25.47 19.44 -16.88
CA ASP A 361 -25.59 19.38 -18.34
C ASP A 361 -26.46 18.19 -18.82
N LYS A 362 -26.61 17.15 -18.00
CA LYS A 362 -27.32 15.90 -18.34
C LYS A 362 -28.72 15.80 -17.72
N VAL A 363 -28.93 16.48 -16.60
CA VAL A 363 -30.19 16.39 -15.83
C VAL A 363 -30.68 17.78 -15.43
N ARG A 364 -31.99 17.90 -15.22
CA ARG A 364 -32.56 19.09 -14.55
C ARG A 364 -32.35 18.98 -13.05
N ILE A 365 -31.86 20.04 -12.43
CA ILE A 365 -31.77 20.15 -10.96
C ILE A 365 -32.95 20.99 -10.48
N VAL A 366 -33.71 20.46 -9.53
CA VAL A 366 -34.90 21.10 -8.96
C VAL A 366 -34.73 21.16 -7.44
N ASP A 367 -34.95 22.35 -6.90
CA ASP A 367 -34.85 22.59 -5.46
C ASP A 367 -36.05 22.00 -4.73
N LEU A 368 -35.82 21.50 -3.51
CA LEU A 368 -36.89 21.08 -2.62
C LEU A 368 -37.62 22.30 -2.08
N ASP A 369 -38.95 22.19 -1.93
CA ASP A 369 -39.77 23.25 -1.33
C ASP A 369 -39.34 23.57 0.12
N GLU A 370 -38.77 22.60 0.82
CA GLU A 370 -38.13 22.77 2.12
C GLU A 370 -36.66 22.42 2.06
N HIS A 371 -35.86 23.24 2.75
CA HIS A 371 -34.42 23.09 2.81
C HIS A 371 -34.03 21.87 3.64
N LEU A 372 -33.46 20.84 2.99
CA LEU A 372 -32.87 19.69 3.66
C LEU A 372 -31.35 19.80 3.68
N PRO A 373 -30.75 20.23 4.81
CA PRO A 373 -29.31 20.35 4.91
C PRO A 373 -28.67 18.97 4.96
N MET A 374 -27.56 18.84 4.25
CA MET A 374 -26.63 17.73 4.30
C MET A 374 -25.24 18.27 4.56
N SER A 375 -24.38 17.42 5.14
CA SER A 375 -23.01 17.83 5.43
C SER A 375 -22.03 16.70 5.22
N TYR A 376 -20.87 17.06 4.68
CA TYR A 376 -19.74 16.17 4.57
C TYR A 376 -18.84 16.35 5.78
N HIS A 377 -18.38 15.25 6.35
CA HIS A 377 -17.54 15.23 7.55
C HIS A 377 -16.29 14.41 7.32
N VAL A 378 -15.20 14.83 7.95
CA VAL A 378 -14.03 14.00 8.16
C VAL A 378 -14.03 13.48 9.60
N ALA A 379 -13.97 12.17 9.78
CA ALA A 379 -13.85 11.51 11.07
C ALA A 379 -12.50 10.80 11.17
N PHE A 380 -11.90 10.77 12.36
CA PHE A 380 -10.56 10.18 12.55
C PHE A 380 -10.34 9.62 13.95
N ASN A 381 -9.38 8.71 14.05
CA ASN A 381 -8.92 8.14 15.31
C ASN A 381 -7.86 9.02 16.01
N HIS A 382 -7.42 8.66 17.22
CA HIS A 382 -6.50 9.49 18.01
C HIS A 382 -5.03 9.53 17.52
N ARG A 383 -4.69 8.98 16.35
CA ARG A 383 -3.30 8.99 15.86
C ARG A 383 -2.90 10.38 15.35
N LYS A 384 -1.68 10.82 15.69
CA LYS A 384 -1.13 12.10 15.21
C LYS A 384 -1.14 12.22 13.68
N ALA A 385 -0.72 11.18 12.97
CA ALA A 385 -0.72 11.17 11.50
C ALA A 385 -2.13 11.29 10.90
N ALA A 386 -3.16 10.76 11.58
CA ALA A 386 -4.55 10.91 11.16
C ALA A 386 -5.02 12.36 11.36
N ALA A 387 -4.65 12.99 12.48
CA ALA A 387 -4.94 14.40 12.73
C ALA A 387 -4.27 15.33 11.71
N ASP A 388 -2.99 15.09 11.38
CA ASP A 388 -2.25 15.87 10.38
C ASP A 388 -2.92 15.74 8.99
N ALA A 389 -3.36 14.54 8.62
CA ALA A 389 -4.09 14.33 7.37
C ALA A 389 -5.46 14.98 7.37
N CYS A 390 -6.20 14.94 8.47
CA CYS A 390 -7.45 15.67 8.61
C CYS A 390 -7.27 17.17 8.42
N ALA A 391 -6.18 17.76 8.92
CA ALA A 391 -5.88 19.17 8.68
C ALA A 391 -5.71 19.47 7.18
N VAL A 392 -4.96 18.64 6.45
CA VAL A 392 -4.79 18.79 5.00
C VAL A 392 -6.13 18.60 4.26
N ILE A 393 -6.96 17.63 4.68
CA ILE A 393 -8.29 17.43 4.10
C ILE A 393 -9.17 18.67 4.30
N ILE A 394 -9.16 19.27 5.50
CA ILE A 394 -9.94 20.46 5.81
C ILE A 394 -9.46 21.66 4.99
N GLU A 395 -8.15 21.84 4.85
CA GLU A 395 -7.57 22.89 3.99
C GLU A 395 -7.96 22.70 2.52
N ALA A 396 -7.87 21.46 2.01
CA ALA A 396 -8.27 21.12 0.65
C ALA A 396 -9.78 21.35 0.41
N ALA A 397 -10.62 20.89 1.35
CA ALA A 397 -12.06 21.10 1.34
C ALA A 397 -12.41 22.59 1.30
N ALA A 398 -11.79 23.40 2.16
CA ALA A 398 -12.04 24.84 2.20
C ALA A 398 -11.72 25.54 0.87
N ARG A 399 -10.60 25.18 0.22
CA ARG A 399 -10.23 25.72 -1.10
C ARG A 399 -11.19 25.29 -2.21
N ILE A 400 -11.58 24.02 -2.25
CA ILE A 400 -12.49 23.52 -3.29
C ILE A 400 -13.88 24.12 -3.12
N THR A 401 -14.35 24.29 -1.88
CA THR A 401 -15.63 24.93 -1.60
C THR A 401 -15.60 26.40 -2.00
N SER A 402 -14.52 27.16 -1.74
CA SER A 402 -14.43 28.56 -2.17
C SER A 402 -14.41 28.71 -3.71
N GLU A 403 -13.80 27.77 -4.43
CA GLU A 403 -13.83 27.72 -5.90
C GLU A 403 -15.20 27.32 -6.47
N THR A 404 -15.93 26.42 -5.79
CA THR A 404 -17.22 25.87 -6.26
C THR A 404 -18.40 26.79 -5.94
N VAL A 405 -18.31 27.61 -4.88
CA VAL A 405 -19.34 28.60 -4.50
C VAL A 405 -19.26 29.91 -5.32
N ALA A 406 -18.07 30.25 -5.84
CA ALA A 406 -17.86 31.43 -6.70
C ALA A 406 -18.79 31.50 -7.95
N PRO A 407 -19.05 30.41 -8.70
CA PRO A 407 -19.99 30.44 -9.82
C PRO A 407 -21.48 30.49 -9.42
N THR A 408 -21.84 30.11 -8.19
CA THR A 408 -23.25 30.12 -7.71
C THR A 408 -23.72 31.55 -7.41
N MET A 409 -22.90 32.34 -6.71
CA MET A 409 -23.19 33.76 -6.42
C MET A 409 -23.26 34.63 -7.69
N ALA A 410 -22.49 34.28 -8.73
CA ALA A 410 -22.48 35.02 -9.99
C ALA A 410 -23.73 34.75 -10.84
N ARG A 411 -24.29 33.53 -10.79
CA ARG A 411 -25.51 33.15 -11.51
C ARG A 411 -26.78 33.67 -10.83
N ASP A 412 -26.83 33.69 -9.50
CA ASP A 412 -27.99 34.24 -8.77
C ASP A 412 -28.06 35.77 -8.89
N LYS A 413 -26.92 36.47 -8.82
CA LYS A 413 -26.89 37.93 -9.08
C LYS A 413 -27.29 38.29 -10.51
N ALA A 414 -26.95 37.46 -11.49
CA ALA A 414 -27.36 37.67 -12.88
C ALA A 414 -28.88 37.48 -13.06
N ARG A 415 -29.51 36.56 -12.31
CA ARG A 415 -30.97 36.36 -12.31
C ARG A 415 -31.73 37.48 -11.57
N GLU A 416 -31.22 37.97 -10.45
CA GLU A 416 -31.82 39.11 -9.73
C GLU A 416 -31.66 40.44 -10.48
N SER A 417 -30.65 40.60 -11.33
CA SER A 417 -30.49 41.82 -12.15
C SER A 417 -31.31 41.83 -13.44
N ALA A 418 -31.93 40.69 -13.79
CA ALA A 418 -32.71 40.50 -15.01
C ALA A 418 -34.22 40.31 -14.76
N ALA A 419 -34.64 40.30 -13.48
CA ALA A 419 -36.02 40.40 -13.02
C ALA A 419 -36.28 41.81 -12.50
#